data_AF-A0A183ACY4-F1
#
_entry.id   AF-A0A183ACY4-F1
#
_cell.length_a   1.000
_cell.length_b   1.000
_cell.length_c   1.000
_cell.angle_alpha   90.00
_cell.angle_beta   90.00
_cell.angle_gamma   90.00
#
_symmetry.space_group_name_H-M   'P 1'
#
loop_
_entity.id
_entity.type
_entity.pdbx_description
1 polymer ?
#
loop_
_entity_poly.entity_id
_entity_poly.type
_entity_poly.pdbx_seq_one_letter_code
_entity_poly.pdbx_strand_id
1 'polypeptide(L)'
;MDIYSEAPDKMTFTEMAAKRKHCQRLTCFIRLADYQIVSTLHTLTVNSVYTLLDCLRDHLRHTPPAAEILNYQIRVEELTEAPNGQPNIRRPEAFRVSREGSMFKATATGHRHSLVEAEQAVQQTPLFVLEFILEPNRLYMVPDEPLFRDGILEVINKFQEQVFNIKNLVPDPYFDAFTRPIINNKFEEKTCGVGPQLQHMFAEDTGLKEIIESVKLSLTRAFESVSAYLNTFQEIHDFYHDNGEITVEVIKQAQQYLKFYRDALLKHHRQVIMTQLVPNQRPIGMFLVDTSTMRNHLLPSPNRCLELLHSILPVDARVEVDRIVQETQEAEYTLSLTPGSTVDYVKHLEFLVHIQTRTMVPSIERAKNSIDKSLAERDVCVDMFFGSLDRDIRELLHDMKEAKQAINNPVLLDATADRETVRKELNRVKESIEDLQNRANTYRNYHKTFKVSLFIQIRMSAYIPADNMEFIVLSPSSLPCTRFKI
;
A
#
# COMPACT_ATOMS: atom_id res chain seq x y z
N MET A 1 -51.50 -92.58 6.46
CA MET A 1 -52.65 -92.34 5.57
C MET A 1 -52.76 -90.86 5.37
N ASP A 2 -52.70 -90.48 4.11
CA ASP A 2 -52.59 -89.13 3.58
C ASP A 2 -53.74 -88.21 4.01
N ILE A 3 -53.39 -87.11 4.67
CA ILE A 3 -54.24 -85.92 4.76
C ILE A 3 -53.84 -85.03 3.58
N TYR A 4 -54.09 -85.53 2.37
CA TYR A 4 -54.02 -84.72 1.16
C TYR A 4 -55.43 -84.46 0.65
N SER A 5 -55.68 -83.18 0.41
CA SER A 5 -56.56 -82.68 -0.65
C SER A 5 -58.07 -82.60 -0.36
N GLU A 6 -58.47 -81.71 0.55
CA GLU A 6 -59.54 -80.79 0.14
C GLU A 6 -58.92 -79.75 -0.78
N ALA A 7 -58.99 -80.02 -2.09
CA ALA A 7 -58.76 -78.97 -3.07
C ALA A 7 -59.78 -77.86 -2.78
N PRO A 8 -59.38 -76.59 -2.66
CA PRO A 8 -60.35 -75.52 -2.52
C PRO A 8 -61.31 -75.60 -3.71
N ASP A 9 -62.60 -75.70 -3.43
CA ASP A 9 -63.63 -75.77 -4.48
C ASP A 9 -63.35 -74.66 -5.49
N LYS A 10 -63.16 -75.06 -6.76
CA LYS A 10 -62.85 -74.11 -7.83
C LYS A 10 -64.00 -73.11 -7.88
N MET A 11 -63.65 -71.84 -7.67
CA MET A 11 -64.58 -70.73 -7.61
C MET A 11 -65.45 -70.72 -8.86
N THR A 12 -66.78 -70.60 -8.71
CA THR A 12 -67.72 -70.59 -9.83
C THR A 12 -67.53 -69.34 -10.70
N PHE A 13 -67.98 -69.36 -11.96
CA PHE A 13 -67.80 -68.21 -12.87
C PHE A 13 -68.36 -66.90 -12.31
N THR A 14 -69.52 -66.95 -11.65
CA THR A 14 -70.16 -65.79 -11.01
C THR A 14 -69.37 -65.29 -9.80
N GLU A 15 -68.85 -66.19 -8.97
CA GLU A 15 -68.02 -65.84 -7.81
C GLU A 15 -66.66 -65.27 -8.24
N MET A 16 -66.04 -65.83 -9.29
CA MET A 16 -64.83 -65.28 -9.91
C MET A 16 -65.07 -63.85 -10.40
N ALA A 17 -66.20 -63.60 -11.08
CA ALA A 17 -66.58 -62.28 -11.54
C ALA A 17 -66.84 -61.29 -10.37
N ALA A 18 -67.50 -61.75 -9.30
CA ALA A 18 -67.73 -60.94 -8.11
C ALA A 18 -66.43 -60.58 -7.37
N LYS A 19 -65.51 -61.54 -7.21
CA LYS A 19 -64.18 -61.34 -6.62
C LYS A 19 -63.36 -60.36 -7.45
N ARG A 20 -63.32 -60.50 -8.77
CA ARG A 20 -62.67 -59.54 -9.68
C ARG A 20 -63.21 -58.12 -9.49
N LYS A 21 -64.53 -57.96 -9.46
CA LYS A 21 -65.18 -56.65 -9.27
C LYS A 21 -64.84 -56.02 -7.92
N HIS A 22 -64.78 -56.83 -6.85
CA HIS A 22 -64.43 -56.36 -5.51
C HIS A 22 -62.95 -55.96 -5.41
N CYS A 23 -62.03 -56.80 -5.90
CA CYS A 23 -60.60 -56.51 -5.97
C CYS A 23 -60.32 -55.28 -6.85
N GLN A 24 -61.04 -55.10 -7.96
CA GLN A 24 -60.95 -53.90 -8.80
C GLN A 24 -61.35 -52.64 -8.03
N ARG A 25 -62.46 -52.67 -7.27
CA ARG A 25 -62.89 -51.53 -6.45
C ARG A 25 -61.89 -51.19 -5.35
N LEU A 26 -61.32 -52.20 -4.67
CA LEU A 26 -60.26 -52.00 -3.68
C LEU A 26 -58.97 -51.45 -4.30
N THR A 27 -58.59 -51.94 -5.49
CA THR A 27 -57.45 -51.43 -6.25
C THR A 27 -57.66 -49.96 -6.63
N CYS A 28 -58.86 -49.56 -7.05
CA CYS A 28 -59.20 -48.16 -7.31
C CYS A 28 -59.09 -47.30 -6.04
N PHE A 29 -59.48 -47.82 -4.88
CA PHE A 29 -59.34 -47.13 -3.60
C PHE A 29 -57.86 -46.95 -3.19
N ILE A 30 -57.04 -48.00 -3.33
CA ILE A 30 -55.59 -47.92 -3.07
C ILE A 30 -54.94 -46.90 -4.01
N ARG A 31 -55.32 -46.89 -5.28
CA ARG A 31 -54.83 -45.89 -6.24
C ARG A 31 -55.24 -44.46 -5.87
N LEU A 32 -56.46 -44.26 -5.38
CA LEU A 32 -56.89 -42.96 -4.86
C LEU A 32 -56.06 -42.53 -3.65
N ALA A 33 -55.74 -43.45 -2.74
CA ALA A 33 -54.87 -43.19 -1.60
C ALA A 33 -53.45 -42.77 -2.05
N ASP A 34 -52.89 -43.42 -3.08
CA ASP A 34 -51.61 -43.01 -3.67
C ASP A 34 -51.65 -41.57 -4.21
N TYR A 35 -52.72 -41.18 -4.91
CA TYR A 35 -52.88 -39.79 -5.37
C TYR A 35 -52.95 -38.79 -4.21
N GLN A 36 -53.64 -39.14 -3.12
CA GLN A 36 -53.73 -38.29 -1.93
C GLN A 36 -52.36 -38.15 -1.24
N ILE A 37 -51.65 -39.27 -1.03
CA ILE A 37 -50.30 -39.27 -0.46
C ILE A 37 -49.38 -38.41 -1.31
N VAL A 38 -49.28 -38.68 -2.61
CA VAL A 38 -48.41 -37.91 -3.52
C VAL A 38 -48.79 -36.42 -3.56
N SER A 39 -50.09 -36.08 -3.55
CA SER A 39 -50.54 -34.68 -3.50
C SER A 39 -50.12 -33.99 -2.20
N THR A 40 -50.24 -34.65 -1.05
CA THR A 40 -49.82 -34.08 0.24
C THR A 40 -48.30 -33.90 0.31
N LEU A 41 -47.55 -34.87 -0.22
CA LEU A 41 -46.09 -34.86 -0.30
C LEU A 41 -45.56 -33.76 -1.22
N HIS A 42 -46.20 -33.57 -2.38
CA HIS A 42 -45.94 -32.45 -3.27
C HIS A 42 -46.19 -31.12 -2.56
N THR A 43 -47.37 -30.94 -1.96
CA THR A 43 -47.75 -29.73 -1.22
C THR A 43 -46.78 -29.42 -0.08
N LEU A 44 -46.37 -30.44 0.68
CA LEU A 44 -45.40 -30.31 1.76
C LEU A 44 -44.06 -29.78 1.24
N THR A 45 -43.59 -30.31 0.11
CA THR A 45 -42.31 -29.89 -0.49
C THR A 45 -42.39 -28.45 -0.99
N VAL A 46 -43.44 -28.10 -1.73
CA VAL A 46 -43.65 -26.73 -2.23
C VAL A 46 -43.73 -25.73 -1.08
N ASN A 47 -44.49 -26.04 -0.03
CA ASN A 47 -44.61 -25.18 1.15
C ASN A 47 -43.27 -25.05 1.88
N SER A 48 -42.47 -26.11 1.96
CA SER A 48 -41.15 -26.05 2.61
C SER A 48 -40.18 -25.13 1.87
N VAL A 49 -40.15 -25.21 0.53
CA VAL A 49 -39.33 -24.29 -0.30
C VAL A 49 -39.87 -22.86 -0.23
N TYR A 50 -41.19 -22.70 -0.18
CA TYR A 50 -41.82 -21.38 0.01
C TYR A 50 -41.47 -20.76 1.37
N THR A 51 -41.51 -21.52 2.46
CA THR A 51 -41.11 -21.03 3.79
C THR A 51 -39.64 -20.63 3.83
N LEU A 52 -38.76 -21.36 3.14
CA LEU A 52 -37.36 -20.96 2.97
C LEU A 52 -37.26 -19.63 2.23
N LEU A 53 -37.97 -19.48 1.10
CA LEU A 53 -38.00 -18.25 0.32
C LEU A 53 -38.52 -17.06 1.14
N ASP A 54 -39.58 -17.27 1.92
CA ASP A 54 -40.20 -16.23 2.74
C ASP A 54 -39.22 -15.73 3.81
N CYS A 55 -38.53 -16.65 4.49
CA CYS A 55 -37.48 -16.31 5.45
C CYS A 55 -36.33 -15.50 4.81
N LEU A 56 -35.87 -15.88 3.61
CA LEU A 56 -34.83 -15.14 2.88
C LEU A 56 -35.32 -13.74 2.45
N ARG A 57 -36.57 -13.63 1.99
CA ARG A 57 -37.17 -12.35 1.59
C ARG A 57 -37.34 -11.41 2.75
N ASP A 58 -37.68 -11.93 3.93
CA ASP A 58 -37.86 -11.10 5.11
C ASP A 58 -36.53 -10.48 5.57
N HIS A 59 -35.44 -11.24 5.53
CA HIS A 59 -34.10 -10.69 5.79
C HIS A 59 -33.63 -9.72 4.69
N LEU A 60 -34.01 -9.95 3.43
CA LEU A 60 -33.70 -9.03 2.34
C LEU A 60 -34.36 -7.66 2.49
N ARG A 61 -35.57 -7.59 3.06
CA ARG A 61 -36.26 -6.32 3.32
C ARG A 61 -35.52 -5.46 4.34
N HIS A 62 -34.77 -6.08 5.23
CA HIS A 62 -33.96 -5.43 6.26
C HIS A 62 -32.50 -5.25 5.85
N THR A 63 -32.13 -5.60 4.60
CA THR A 63 -30.79 -5.33 4.09
C THR A 63 -30.60 -3.82 3.92
N PRO A 64 -29.50 -3.25 4.44
CA PRO A 64 -29.23 -1.83 4.28
C PRO A 64 -29.13 -1.46 2.78
N PRO A 65 -29.69 -0.32 2.35
CA PRO A 65 -29.60 0.11 0.96
C PRO A 65 -28.16 0.45 0.59
N ALA A 66 -27.83 0.37 -0.70
CA ALA A 66 -26.47 0.64 -1.21
C ALA A 66 -25.90 1.99 -0.74
N ALA A 67 -26.74 3.02 -0.63
CA ALA A 67 -26.33 4.34 -0.13
C ALA A 67 -25.87 4.31 1.34
N GLU A 68 -26.53 3.50 2.19
CA GLU A 68 -26.11 3.33 3.58
C GLU A 68 -24.83 2.51 3.66
N ILE A 69 -24.71 1.47 2.83
CA ILE A 69 -23.48 0.66 2.73
C ILE A 69 -22.28 1.53 2.37
N LEU A 70 -22.44 2.50 1.47
CA LEU A 70 -21.35 3.44 1.13
C LEU A 70 -20.92 4.31 2.32
N ASN A 71 -21.82 4.64 3.24
CA ASN A 71 -21.46 5.37 4.47
C ASN A 71 -20.62 4.53 5.43
N TYR A 72 -20.53 3.21 5.22
CA TYR A 72 -19.68 2.33 6.01
C TYR A 72 -18.20 2.40 5.60
N GLN A 73 -17.88 3.10 4.51
CA GLN A 73 -16.52 3.35 4.08
C GLN A 73 -15.74 4.07 5.18
N ILE A 74 -14.57 3.53 5.53
CA ILE A 74 -13.69 4.10 6.54
C ILE A 74 -12.96 5.29 5.91
N ARG A 75 -13.36 6.51 6.28
CA ARG A 75 -12.72 7.75 5.83
C ARG A 75 -11.90 8.34 6.96
N VAL A 76 -10.61 8.50 6.72
CA VAL A 76 -9.70 9.22 7.62
C VAL A 76 -9.06 10.31 6.78
N GLU A 77 -9.19 11.56 7.22
CA GLU A 77 -8.58 12.70 6.55
C GLU A 77 -7.04 12.58 6.53
N GLU A 78 -6.41 13.24 5.57
CA GLU A 78 -4.96 13.32 5.51
C GLU A 78 -4.41 13.99 6.77
N LEU A 79 -3.45 13.31 7.41
CA LEU A 79 -2.84 13.81 8.62
C LEU A 79 -1.89 14.96 8.28
N THR A 80 -2.01 16.09 8.97
CA THR A 80 -1.08 17.22 8.88
C THR A 80 0.07 17.12 9.88
N GLU A 81 -0.16 16.41 10.99
CA GLU A 81 0.78 16.19 12.08
C GLU A 81 0.75 14.72 12.55
N ALA A 82 1.86 14.26 13.14
CA ALA A 82 1.93 12.93 13.72
C ALA A 82 0.95 12.82 14.90
N PRO A 83 0.20 11.70 15.03
CA PRO A 83 -0.72 11.53 16.15
C PRO A 83 0.06 11.48 17.47
N ASN A 84 0.02 12.58 18.22
CA ASN A 84 0.64 12.70 19.54
C ASN A 84 -0.22 11.93 20.57
N GLY A 85 0.06 10.62 20.71
CA GLY A 85 -0.60 9.71 21.63
C GLY A 85 -1.50 8.68 20.95
N GLN A 86 -1.76 7.56 21.64
CA GLN A 86 -2.71 6.54 21.16
C GLN A 86 -4.04 7.23 20.86
N PRO A 87 -4.55 7.16 19.62
CA PRO A 87 -5.82 7.79 19.29
C PRO A 87 -6.89 7.13 20.17
N ASN A 88 -7.65 7.96 20.90
CA ASN A 88 -8.73 7.51 21.76
C ASN A 88 -9.92 7.14 20.85
N ILE A 89 -9.77 6.06 20.09
CA ILE A 89 -10.74 5.59 19.12
C ILE A 89 -11.84 4.88 19.89
N ARG A 90 -12.99 5.55 20.02
CA ARG A 90 -14.24 4.88 20.41
C ARG A 90 -14.58 3.89 19.30
N ARG A 91 -14.31 2.60 19.53
CA ARG A 91 -14.76 1.50 18.67
C ARG A 91 -16.29 1.56 18.56
N PRO A 92 -16.88 1.41 17.36
CA PRO A 92 -18.30 1.09 17.26
C PRO A 92 -18.58 -0.18 18.08
N GLU A 93 -19.62 -0.15 18.91
CA GLU A 93 -19.97 -1.24 19.81
C GLU A 93 -20.00 -2.59 19.07
N ALA A 94 -19.26 -3.57 19.58
CA ALA A 94 -19.27 -4.91 19.04
C ALA A 94 -20.67 -5.51 19.23
N PHE A 95 -21.31 -5.93 18.14
CA PHE A 95 -22.53 -6.72 18.19
C PHE A 95 -22.24 -8.03 18.94
N ARG A 96 -22.69 -8.11 20.19
CA ARG A 96 -22.64 -9.35 20.99
C ARG A 96 -23.91 -10.14 20.70
N VAL A 97 -23.75 -11.28 20.02
CA VAL A 97 -24.82 -12.28 19.94
C VAL A 97 -24.99 -12.88 21.34
N SER A 98 -25.99 -12.40 22.08
CA SER A 98 -26.42 -13.02 23.34
C SER A 98 -27.01 -14.40 23.02
N ARG A 99 -26.21 -15.44 23.22
CA ARG A 99 -26.66 -16.83 23.17
C ARG A 99 -27.41 -17.13 24.48
N GLU A 100 -28.64 -16.65 24.62
CA GLU A 100 -29.48 -17.01 25.75
C GLU A 100 -30.09 -18.39 25.53
N GLY A 101 -29.39 -19.41 26.01
CA GLY A 101 -30.07 -20.55 26.61
C GLY A 101 -30.52 -20.14 28.01
N SER A 102 -31.82 -20.13 28.28
CA SER A 102 -32.29 -20.03 29.66
C SER A 102 -33.52 -20.88 29.92
N MET A 103 -33.31 -21.82 30.84
CA MET A 103 -34.32 -22.55 31.58
C MET A 103 -35.10 -21.61 32.50
N PHE A 104 -36.38 -21.93 32.71
CA PHE A 104 -37.23 -21.62 33.87
C PHE A 104 -36.62 -20.80 35.03
N LYS A 105 -37.24 -19.65 35.35
CA LYS A 105 -38.07 -19.50 36.57
C LYS A 105 -38.83 -18.16 36.65
N ALA A 106 -40.02 -18.26 37.23
CA ALA A 106 -41.02 -17.22 37.49
C ALA A 106 -40.62 -16.19 38.56
N THR A 107 -41.16 -14.96 38.52
CA THR A 107 -42.36 -14.51 39.26
C THR A 107 -42.51 -12.98 39.29
N ALA A 108 -43.77 -12.53 39.29
CA ALA A 108 -44.35 -11.37 39.99
C ALA A 108 -44.16 -9.91 39.48
N THR A 109 -45.23 -9.46 38.78
CA THR A 109 -46.07 -8.26 39.04
C THR A 109 -45.47 -6.84 39.15
N GLY A 110 -45.84 -6.01 38.17
CA GLY A 110 -46.62 -4.79 38.42
C GLY A 110 -45.93 -3.43 38.19
N HIS A 111 -46.22 -2.76 37.07
CA HIS A 111 -46.86 -1.44 37.02
C HIS A 111 -47.01 -0.94 35.56
N ARG A 112 -48.20 -0.43 35.24
CA ARG A 112 -48.52 0.30 34.01
C ARG A 112 -48.15 1.77 34.20
N HIS A 113 -47.43 2.37 33.25
CA HIS A 113 -47.90 3.53 32.48
C HIS A 113 -46.90 3.97 31.41
N SER A 114 -47.40 4.00 30.16
CA SER A 114 -47.14 4.96 29.06
C SER A 114 -45.75 5.56 28.91
N LEU A 115 -45.15 5.43 27.71
CA LEU A 115 -44.76 6.55 26.83
C LEU A 115 -44.05 6.02 25.56
N VAL A 116 -44.56 6.46 24.41
CA VAL A 116 -43.90 6.55 23.09
C VAL A 116 -43.41 5.22 22.50
N GLU A 117 -44.19 4.69 21.55
CA GLU A 117 -43.71 3.76 20.54
C GLU A 117 -42.64 4.47 19.70
N ALA A 118 -41.39 4.45 20.17
CA ALA A 118 -40.26 4.44 19.26
C ALA A 118 -40.27 3.05 18.62
N GLU A 119 -40.48 2.99 17.31
CA GLU A 119 -40.20 1.81 16.51
C GLU A 119 -38.74 1.39 16.77
N GLN A 120 -38.54 0.52 17.77
CA GLN A 120 -37.31 -0.22 17.92
C GLN A 120 -37.25 -1.13 16.71
N ALA A 121 -36.47 -0.73 15.70
CA ALA A 121 -36.16 -1.57 14.56
C ALA A 121 -35.73 -2.93 15.10
N VAL A 122 -36.56 -3.95 14.89
CA VAL A 122 -36.26 -5.33 15.27
C VAL A 122 -35.07 -5.74 14.43
N GLN A 123 -33.87 -5.63 15.01
CA GLN A 123 -32.65 -5.97 14.30
C GLN A 123 -32.61 -7.49 14.16
N GLN A 124 -33.10 -7.99 13.03
CA GLN A 124 -33.15 -9.41 12.73
C GLN A 124 -31.75 -10.00 12.84
N THR A 125 -31.64 -11.13 13.55
CA THR A 125 -30.37 -11.84 13.71
C THR A 125 -29.94 -12.42 12.37
N PRO A 126 -28.72 -12.15 11.89
CA PRO A 126 -28.22 -12.74 10.65
C PRO A 126 -28.27 -14.27 10.68
N LEU A 127 -28.56 -14.88 9.54
CA LEU A 127 -28.71 -16.32 9.39
C LEU A 127 -27.37 -17.02 9.16
N PHE A 128 -26.49 -16.38 8.40
CA PHE A 128 -25.25 -16.98 7.92
C PHE A 128 -24.05 -16.07 8.20
N VAL A 129 -22.86 -16.64 8.27
CA VAL A 129 -21.61 -15.89 8.41
C VAL A 129 -20.84 -15.96 7.09
N LEU A 130 -20.33 -14.81 6.65
CA LEU A 130 -19.39 -14.70 5.54
C LEU A 130 -18.09 -14.12 6.07
N GLU A 131 -16.95 -14.62 5.62
CA GLU A 131 -15.64 -14.14 6.03
C GLU A 131 -14.96 -13.37 4.90
N PHE A 132 -14.38 -12.21 5.20
CA PHE A 132 -13.55 -11.46 4.26
C PHE A 132 -12.08 -11.87 4.41
N ILE A 133 -11.48 -12.29 3.31
CA ILE A 133 -10.09 -12.73 3.21
C ILE A 133 -9.31 -11.71 2.39
N LEU A 134 -8.18 -11.29 2.95
CA LEU A 134 -7.27 -10.31 2.36
C LEU A 134 -5.97 -10.99 1.90
N GLU A 135 -5.76 -11.00 0.60
CA GLU A 135 -4.51 -11.41 -0.05
C GLU A 135 -3.87 -10.22 -0.78
N PRO A 136 -2.55 -10.26 -1.06
CA PRO A 136 -1.84 -9.15 -1.70
C PRO A 136 -2.47 -8.69 -3.02
N ASN A 137 -3.06 -9.61 -3.78
CA ASN A 137 -3.60 -9.34 -5.12
C ASN A 137 -5.13 -9.42 -5.17
N ARG A 138 -5.79 -9.82 -4.06
CA ARG A 138 -7.23 -10.06 -4.08
C ARG A 138 -7.84 -9.88 -2.71
N LEU A 139 -8.97 -9.18 -2.68
CA LEU A 139 -9.89 -9.14 -1.56
C LEU A 139 -11.16 -9.90 -1.97
N TYR A 140 -11.55 -10.93 -1.22
CA TYR A 140 -12.71 -11.77 -1.55
C TYR A 140 -13.42 -12.27 -0.30
N MET A 141 -14.63 -12.81 -0.49
CA MET A 141 -15.45 -13.37 0.57
C MET A 141 -15.52 -14.90 0.48
N VAL A 142 -15.63 -15.55 1.62
CA VAL A 142 -15.74 -17.01 1.76
C VAL A 142 -16.94 -17.34 2.64
N PRO A 143 -17.83 -18.28 2.23
CA PRO A 143 -17.92 -18.88 0.90
C PRO A 143 -18.24 -17.83 -0.18
N ASP A 144 -17.89 -18.15 -1.43
CA ASP A 144 -18.29 -17.34 -2.58
C ASP A 144 -19.77 -17.62 -2.94
N GLU A 145 -20.36 -16.70 -3.71
CA GLU A 145 -21.76 -16.79 -4.15
C GLU A 145 -22.13 -18.16 -4.77
N PRO A 146 -21.38 -18.70 -5.75
CA PRO A 146 -21.77 -19.95 -6.39
C PRO A 146 -21.75 -21.14 -5.41
N LEU A 147 -20.73 -21.26 -4.57
CA LEU A 147 -20.66 -22.35 -3.58
C LEU A 147 -21.81 -22.27 -2.58
N PHE A 148 -22.12 -21.07 -2.09
CA PHE A 148 -23.23 -20.89 -1.17
C PHE A 148 -24.58 -21.19 -1.83
N ARG A 149 -24.80 -20.68 -3.05
CA ARG A 149 -26.03 -20.92 -3.81
C ARG A 149 -26.25 -22.40 -4.08
N ASP A 150 -25.21 -23.10 -4.51
CA ASP A 150 -25.28 -24.53 -4.79
C ASP A 150 -25.54 -25.34 -3.51
N GLY A 151 -24.99 -24.90 -2.37
CA GLY A 151 -25.33 -25.47 -1.05
C GLY A 151 -26.81 -25.33 -0.68
N ILE A 152 -27.43 -24.17 -0.91
CA ILE A 152 -28.87 -23.97 -0.67
C ILE A 152 -29.73 -24.77 -1.65
N LEU A 153 -29.32 -24.85 -2.92
CA LEU A 153 -30.03 -25.67 -3.92
C LEU A 153 -29.94 -27.16 -3.59
N GLU A 154 -28.81 -27.62 -3.05
CA GLU A 154 -28.66 -28.99 -2.56
C GLU A 154 -29.59 -29.28 -1.38
N VAL A 155 -29.81 -28.32 -0.47
CA VAL A 155 -30.82 -28.46 0.59
C VAL A 155 -32.22 -28.63 0.01
N ILE A 156 -32.57 -27.84 -1.03
CA ILE A 156 -33.86 -27.96 -1.73
C ILE A 156 -33.98 -29.31 -2.45
N ASN A 157 -32.90 -29.80 -3.08
CA ASN A 157 -32.89 -31.12 -3.71
C ASN A 157 -33.12 -32.22 -2.66
N LYS A 158 -32.49 -32.11 -1.48
CA LYS A 158 -32.72 -33.06 -0.39
C LYS A 158 -34.17 -33.08 0.09
N PHE A 159 -34.87 -31.95 0.08
CA PHE A 159 -36.32 -31.95 0.37
C PHE A 159 -37.10 -32.84 -0.62
N GLN A 160 -36.78 -32.77 -1.91
CA GLN A 160 -37.42 -33.62 -2.93
C GLN A 160 -37.02 -35.09 -2.79
N GLU A 161 -35.74 -35.38 -2.54
CA GLU A 161 -35.22 -36.75 -2.36
C GLU A 161 -35.86 -37.47 -1.17
N GLN A 162 -36.03 -36.79 -0.03
CA GLN A 162 -36.63 -37.39 1.15
C GLN A 162 -38.04 -37.90 0.89
N VAL A 163 -38.78 -37.17 0.05
CA VAL A 163 -40.16 -37.50 -0.28
C VAL A 163 -40.24 -38.69 -1.26
N PHE A 164 -39.24 -38.89 -2.13
CA PHE A 164 -39.17 -40.06 -3.00
C PHE A 164 -38.97 -41.39 -2.25
N ASN A 165 -38.51 -41.35 -1.00
CA ASN A 165 -38.38 -42.56 -0.17
C ASN A 165 -39.75 -43.16 0.20
N ILE A 166 -40.83 -42.38 0.08
CA ILE A 166 -42.19 -42.85 0.34
C ILE A 166 -42.71 -43.52 -0.92
N LYS A 167 -42.76 -44.87 -0.89
CA LYS A 167 -43.22 -45.68 -2.01
C LYS A 167 -44.74 -45.67 -2.12
N ASN A 168 -45.23 -45.72 -3.36
CA ASN A 168 -46.64 -45.93 -3.66
C ASN A 168 -47.13 -47.29 -3.12
N LEU A 169 -48.40 -47.34 -2.74
CA LEU A 169 -49.10 -48.51 -2.22
C LEU A 169 -49.48 -49.49 -3.33
N VAL A 170 -49.82 -49.02 -4.54
CA VAL A 170 -50.18 -49.90 -5.68
C VAL A 170 -49.09 -50.93 -6.05
N PRO A 171 -47.79 -50.58 -6.14
CA PRO A 171 -46.72 -51.54 -6.40
C PRO A 171 -46.24 -52.32 -5.16
N ASP A 172 -46.72 -51.99 -3.95
CA ASP A 172 -46.28 -52.65 -2.71
C ASP A 172 -46.81 -54.10 -2.64
N PRO A 173 -45.93 -55.10 -2.43
CA PRO A 173 -46.32 -56.50 -2.35
C PRO A 173 -47.39 -56.82 -1.30
N TYR A 174 -47.49 -56.01 -0.24
CA TYR A 174 -48.51 -56.16 0.79
C TYR A 174 -49.94 -56.12 0.21
N PHE A 175 -50.15 -55.32 -0.85
CA PHE A 175 -51.48 -55.17 -1.48
C PHE A 175 -51.71 -56.11 -2.66
N ASP A 176 -50.79 -57.03 -2.96
CA ASP A 176 -50.91 -57.97 -4.08
C ASP A 176 -52.13 -58.88 -3.99
N ALA A 177 -52.60 -59.18 -2.77
CA ALA A 177 -53.84 -59.92 -2.55
C ALA A 177 -55.06 -59.24 -3.22
N PHE A 178 -54.99 -57.92 -3.43
CA PHE A 178 -56.05 -57.10 -4.02
C PHE A 178 -55.70 -56.63 -5.43
N THR A 179 -54.43 -56.30 -5.71
CA THR A 179 -53.98 -55.78 -7.01
C THR A 179 -53.63 -56.87 -8.04
N ARG A 180 -53.26 -58.08 -7.58
CA ARG A 180 -53.04 -59.29 -8.39
C ARG A 180 -53.64 -60.54 -7.71
N PRO A 181 -54.97 -60.59 -7.51
CA PRO A 181 -55.59 -61.67 -6.76
C PRO A 181 -55.39 -63.04 -7.45
N ILE A 182 -55.19 -64.08 -6.63
CA ILE A 182 -55.15 -65.47 -7.11
C ILE A 182 -56.59 -65.97 -7.26
N ILE A 183 -56.97 -66.37 -8.47
CA ILE A 183 -58.27 -66.97 -8.81
C ILE A 183 -58.01 -68.30 -9.50
N ASN A 184 -58.47 -69.41 -8.91
CA ASN A 184 -58.29 -70.77 -9.43
C ASN A 184 -56.83 -71.08 -9.84
N ASN A 185 -55.87 -70.81 -8.96
CA ASN A 185 -54.42 -70.98 -9.15
C ASN A 185 -53.79 -70.18 -10.32
N LYS A 186 -54.48 -69.15 -10.81
CA LYS A 186 -53.93 -68.18 -11.77
C LYS A 186 -53.88 -66.79 -11.15
N PHE A 187 -52.78 -66.08 -11.37
CA PHE A 187 -52.70 -64.64 -11.10
C PHE A 187 -53.52 -63.91 -12.15
N GLU A 188 -54.41 -63.03 -11.70
CA GLU A 188 -55.06 -62.05 -12.58
C GLU A 188 -54.05 -60.97 -13.00
N GLU A 189 -54.19 -60.47 -14.24
CA GLU A 189 -53.33 -59.41 -14.77
C GLU A 189 -53.54 -58.10 -14.00
N LYS A 190 -52.44 -57.38 -13.73
CA LYS A 190 -52.52 -56.05 -13.12
C LYS A 190 -53.21 -55.09 -14.11
N THR A 191 -54.48 -54.81 -13.86
CA THR A 191 -55.28 -53.81 -14.62
C THR A 191 -54.98 -52.37 -14.18
N CYS A 192 -54.17 -52.19 -13.13
CA CYS A 192 -53.73 -50.92 -12.60
C CYS A 192 -52.31 -50.59 -13.08
N GLY A 193 -52.08 -49.36 -13.56
CA GLY A 193 -50.74 -48.86 -13.87
C GLY A 193 -49.89 -48.66 -12.60
N VAL A 194 -48.67 -48.14 -12.76
CA VAL A 194 -47.68 -47.96 -11.66
C VAL A 194 -48.04 -46.91 -10.59
N GLY A 195 -49.19 -46.26 -10.71
CA GLY A 195 -49.62 -45.17 -9.82
C GLY A 195 -49.07 -43.80 -10.22
N PRO A 196 -49.38 -42.73 -9.47
CA PRO A 196 -48.81 -41.40 -9.68
C PRO A 196 -47.29 -41.38 -9.46
N GLN A 197 -46.57 -40.65 -10.29
CA GLN A 197 -45.12 -40.51 -10.18
C GLN A 197 -44.76 -39.09 -9.77
N LEU A 198 -44.39 -38.92 -8.51
CA LEU A 198 -44.06 -37.61 -7.93
C LEU A 198 -42.89 -36.92 -8.65
N GLN A 199 -41.92 -37.70 -9.17
CA GLN A 199 -40.79 -37.17 -9.94
C GLN A 199 -41.24 -36.35 -11.16
N HIS A 200 -42.21 -36.86 -11.92
CA HIS A 200 -42.76 -36.15 -13.08
C HIS A 200 -43.54 -34.91 -12.65
N MET A 201 -44.25 -34.99 -11.51
CA MET A 201 -44.97 -33.84 -10.97
C MET A 201 -44.01 -32.68 -10.62
N PHE A 202 -42.89 -32.94 -9.96
CA PHE A 202 -41.89 -31.90 -9.71
C PHE A 202 -41.21 -31.40 -10.99
N ALA A 203 -40.95 -32.29 -11.95
CA ALA A 203 -40.33 -31.93 -13.21
C ALA A 203 -41.22 -31.01 -14.07
N GLU A 204 -42.55 -31.11 -13.95
CA GLU A 204 -43.52 -30.31 -14.72
C GLU A 204 -44.05 -29.08 -13.95
N ASP A 205 -43.89 -29.04 -12.62
CA ASP A 205 -44.37 -27.95 -11.78
C ASP A 205 -43.63 -26.63 -12.05
N THR A 206 -44.30 -25.71 -12.73
CA THR A 206 -43.78 -24.36 -13.01
C THR A 206 -43.74 -23.48 -11.76
N GLY A 207 -44.68 -23.64 -10.83
CA GLY A 207 -44.73 -22.85 -9.60
C GLY A 207 -43.55 -23.17 -8.69
N LEU A 208 -43.22 -24.46 -8.51
CA LEU A 208 -42.03 -24.86 -7.76
C LEU A 208 -40.75 -24.32 -8.40
N LYS A 209 -40.62 -24.39 -9.74
CA LYS A 209 -39.47 -23.83 -10.46
C LYS A 209 -39.35 -22.31 -10.24
N GLU A 210 -40.44 -21.58 -10.32
CA GLU A 210 -40.47 -20.12 -10.07
C GLU A 210 -40.07 -19.76 -8.63
N ILE A 211 -40.48 -20.56 -7.64
CA ILE A 211 -40.07 -20.38 -6.24
C ILE A 211 -38.56 -20.64 -6.11
N ILE A 212 -38.03 -21.71 -6.71
CA ILE A 212 -36.59 -22.02 -6.68
C ILE A 212 -35.77 -20.91 -7.36
N GLU A 213 -36.20 -20.41 -8.51
CA GLU A 213 -35.55 -19.27 -9.17
C GLU A 213 -35.63 -18.00 -8.31
N SER A 214 -36.75 -17.77 -7.62
CA SER A 214 -36.88 -16.66 -6.67
C SER A 214 -35.92 -16.79 -5.49
N VAL A 215 -35.63 -18.01 -5.01
CA VAL A 215 -34.60 -18.26 -3.98
C VAL A 215 -33.24 -17.86 -4.52
N LYS A 216 -32.87 -18.32 -5.73
CA LYS A 216 -31.59 -17.95 -6.36
C LYS A 216 -31.43 -16.44 -6.48
N LEU A 217 -32.45 -15.74 -7.00
CA LEU A 217 -32.43 -14.29 -7.14
C LEU A 217 -32.31 -13.58 -5.79
N SER A 218 -32.95 -14.11 -4.75
CA SER A 218 -32.87 -13.56 -3.40
C SER A 218 -31.45 -13.66 -2.84
N LEU A 219 -30.78 -14.79 -3.07
CA LEU A 219 -29.38 -14.97 -2.69
C LEU A 219 -28.45 -14.02 -3.46
N THR A 220 -28.59 -13.92 -4.78
CA THR A 220 -27.78 -13.00 -5.60
C THR A 220 -27.88 -11.56 -5.10
N ARG A 221 -29.09 -11.06 -4.80
CA ARG A 221 -29.27 -9.71 -4.24
C ARG A 221 -28.62 -9.52 -2.86
N ALA A 222 -28.64 -10.55 -2.02
CA ALA A 222 -27.96 -10.50 -0.73
C ALA A 222 -26.44 -10.43 -0.92
N PHE A 223 -25.88 -11.22 -1.85
CA PHE A 223 -24.46 -11.18 -2.20
C PHE A 223 -24.04 -9.87 -2.88
N GLU A 224 -24.88 -9.27 -3.73
CA GLU A 224 -24.65 -7.95 -4.31
C GLU A 224 -24.48 -6.88 -3.21
N SER A 225 -25.28 -6.96 -2.15
CA SER A 225 -25.19 -6.03 -1.01
C SER A 225 -23.90 -6.23 -0.21
N VAL A 226 -23.51 -7.49 0.03
CA VAL A 226 -22.22 -7.80 0.67
C VAL A 226 -21.04 -7.41 -0.21
N SER A 227 -21.15 -7.56 -1.53
CA SER A 227 -20.15 -7.14 -2.51
C SER A 227 -19.99 -5.62 -2.53
N ALA A 228 -21.09 -4.87 -2.45
CA ALA A 228 -21.06 -3.42 -2.28
C ALA A 228 -20.30 -3.03 -0.99
N TYR A 229 -20.48 -3.77 0.10
CA TYR A 229 -19.71 -3.56 1.33
C TYR A 229 -18.24 -3.94 1.17
N LEU A 230 -17.92 -5.06 0.52
CA LEU A 230 -16.54 -5.46 0.20
C LEU A 230 -15.81 -4.34 -0.56
N ASN A 231 -16.50 -3.70 -1.52
CA ASN A 231 -15.94 -2.59 -2.30
C ASN A 231 -15.62 -1.35 -1.46
N THR A 232 -16.23 -1.16 -0.28
CA THR A 232 -15.86 -0.05 0.62
C THR A 232 -14.44 -0.19 1.19
N PHE A 233 -13.85 -1.38 1.12
CA PHE A 233 -12.49 -1.68 1.55
C PHE A 233 -11.45 -1.58 0.42
N GLN A 234 -11.80 -1.08 -0.78
CA GLN A 234 -10.86 -0.96 -1.91
C GLN A 234 -9.62 -0.14 -1.54
N GLU A 235 -9.79 1.05 -0.93
CA GLU A 235 -8.65 1.87 -0.48
C GLU A 235 -7.75 1.12 0.51
N ILE A 236 -8.34 0.26 1.34
CA ILE A 236 -7.62 -0.57 2.31
C ILE A 236 -6.81 -1.67 1.61
N HIS A 237 -7.41 -2.29 0.59
CA HIS A 237 -6.73 -3.27 -0.24
C HIS A 237 -5.58 -2.64 -1.04
N ASP A 238 -5.80 -1.48 -1.64
CA ASP A 238 -4.80 -0.73 -2.41
C ASP A 238 -3.57 -0.41 -1.55
N PHE A 239 -3.77 0.15 -0.36
CA PHE A 239 -2.60 0.46 0.48
C PHE A 239 -1.92 -0.80 1.04
N TYR A 240 -2.66 -1.88 1.26
CA TYR A 240 -2.07 -3.14 1.69
C TYR A 240 -1.15 -3.71 0.61
N HIS A 241 -1.58 -3.61 -0.65
CA HIS A 241 -0.78 -3.95 -1.82
C HIS A 241 0.47 -3.06 -1.93
N ASP A 242 0.29 -1.73 -1.94
CA ASP A 242 1.39 -0.75 -2.00
C ASP A 242 2.45 -1.00 -0.91
N ASN A 243 2.00 -1.22 0.32
CA ASN A 243 2.89 -1.48 1.46
C ASN A 243 3.71 -2.78 1.30
N GLY A 244 3.19 -3.74 0.53
CA GLY A 244 3.90 -4.96 0.17
C GLY A 244 5.17 -4.69 -0.64
N GLU A 245 5.13 -3.68 -1.52
CA GLU A 245 6.23 -3.29 -2.41
C GLU A 245 7.28 -2.39 -1.73
N ILE A 246 6.94 -1.77 -0.60
CA ILE A 246 7.86 -0.88 0.13
C ILE A 246 8.98 -1.71 0.77
N THR A 247 10.19 -1.53 0.25
CA THR A 247 11.43 -2.08 0.81
C THR A 247 12.43 -0.98 1.18
N VAL A 248 13.50 -1.36 1.89
CA VAL A 248 14.59 -0.45 2.27
C VAL A 248 15.21 0.20 1.04
N GLU A 249 15.36 -0.54 -0.06
CA GLU A 249 15.96 -0.05 -1.31
C GLU A 249 15.07 1.00 -1.97
N VAL A 250 13.76 0.76 -2.01
CA VAL A 250 12.79 1.71 -2.57
C VAL A 250 12.80 3.01 -1.78
N ILE A 251 12.80 2.93 -0.44
CA ILE A 251 12.90 4.11 0.42
C ILE A 251 14.21 4.85 0.15
N LYS A 252 15.34 4.12 0.05
CA LYS A 252 16.66 4.70 -0.23
C LYS A 252 16.75 5.40 -1.59
N GLN A 253 16.10 4.86 -2.62
CA GLN A 253 16.06 5.51 -3.94
C GLN A 253 15.21 6.78 -3.94
N ALA A 254 14.15 6.83 -3.13
CA ALA A 254 13.28 7.98 -2.99
C ALA A 254 13.84 9.12 -2.10
N GLN A 255 15.01 8.92 -1.47
CA GLN A 255 15.65 9.82 -0.49
C GLN A 255 16.01 11.23 -0.97
N GLN A 256 15.72 11.62 -2.21
CA GLN A 256 16.14 12.93 -2.74
C GLN A 256 15.51 14.13 -2.01
N TYR A 257 14.45 13.94 -1.20
CA TYR A 257 13.75 15.06 -0.55
C TYR A 257 13.29 14.73 0.88
N LEU A 258 13.72 15.50 1.89
CA LEU A 258 13.29 15.38 3.30
C LEU A 258 11.75 15.42 3.47
N LYS A 259 11.04 16.10 2.56
CA LYS A 259 9.57 16.14 2.52
C LYS A 259 8.95 14.75 2.36
N PHE A 260 9.62 13.85 1.63
CA PHE A 260 9.18 12.47 1.43
C PHE A 260 9.00 11.73 2.76
N TYR A 261 9.96 11.83 3.69
CA TYR A 261 9.87 11.16 4.99
C TYR A 261 8.69 11.64 5.81
N ARG A 262 8.41 12.95 5.81
CA ARG A 262 7.25 13.50 6.50
C ARG A 262 5.95 12.95 5.91
N ASP A 263 5.80 13.03 4.59
CA ASP A 263 4.57 12.62 3.91
C ASP A 263 4.35 11.10 4.04
N ALA A 264 5.43 10.30 3.95
CA ALA A 264 5.39 8.86 4.16
C ALA A 264 4.98 8.48 5.60
N LEU A 265 5.55 9.15 6.62
CA LEU A 265 5.16 8.93 8.01
C LEU A 265 3.68 9.25 8.24
N LEU A 266 3.20 10.39 7.71
CA LEU A 266 1.79 10.78 7.82
C LEU A 266 0.87 9.78 7.10
N LYS A 267 1.24 9.34 5.89
CA LYS A 267 0.52 8.31 5.13
C LYS A 267 0.37 7.03 5.93
N HIS A 268 1.45 6.48 6.47
CA HIS A 268 1.40 5.20 7.19
C HIS A 268 0.72 5.31 8.55
N HIS A 269 0.84 6.44 9.27
CA HIS A 269 0.06 6.66 10.49
C HIS A 269 -1.45 6.71 10.20
N ARG A 270 -1.86 7.35 9.10
CA ARG A 270 -3.27 7.34 8.65
C ARG A 270 -3.74 5.91 8.38
N GLN A 271 -2.94 5.09 7.69
CA GLN A 271 -3.25 3.68 7.43
C GLN A 271 -3.42 2.87 8.73
N VAL A 272 -2.61 3.12 9.77
CA VAL A 272 -2.77 2.51 11.09
C VAL A 272 -4.13 2.86 11.70
N ILE A 273 -4.53 4.14 11.65
CA ILE A 273 -5.83 4.59 12.17
C ILE A 273 -6.97 3.93 11.38
N MET A 274 -6.90 3.91 10.05
CA MET A 274 -7.89 3.24 9.19
C MET A 274 -8.04 1.76 9.57
N THR A 275 -6.92 1.05 9.76
CA THR A 275 -6.90 -0.36 10.16
C THR A 275 -7.53 -0.61 11.54
N GLN A 276 -7.39 0.34 12.46
CA GLN A 276 -8.00 0.26 13.79
C GLN A 276 -9.52 0.50 13.79
N LEU A 277 -10.02 1.25 12.81
CA LEU A 277 -11.45 1.53 12.62
C LEU A 277 -12.21 0.39 11.94
N VAL A 278 -11.51 -0.58 11.33
CA VAL A 278 -12.12 -1.77 10.74
C VAL A 278 -12.90 -2.54 11.82
N PRO A 279 -14.23 -2.71 11.67
CA PRO A 279 -15.01 -3.49 12.62
C PRO A 279 -14.59 -4.96 12.56
N ASN A 280 -14.89 -5.76 13.59
CA ASN A 280 -14.66 -7.21 13.53
C ASN A 280 -15.78 -7.92 12.79
N GLN A 281 -17.02 -7.46 12.98
CA GLN A 281 -18.20 -8.06 12.37
C GLN A 281 -19.22 -6.97 12.04
N ARG A 282 -19.99 -7.17 10.97
CA ARG A 282 -21.09 -6.29 10.58
C ARG A 282 -22.26 -7.07 9.98
N PRO A 283 -23.51 -6.87 10.44
CA PRO A 283 -24.68 -7.47 9.82
C PRO A 283 -25.04 -6.74 8.52
N ILE A 284 -25.29 -7.50 7.45
CA ILE A 284 -25.77 -7.03 6.15
C ILE A 284 -26.90 -7.98 5.72
N GLY A 285 -28.14 -7.58 6.03
CA GLY A 285 -29.32 -8.42 5.77
C GLY A 285 -29.19 -9.79 6.45
N MET A 286 -29.21 -10.86 5.65
CA MET A 286 -29.09 -12.23 6.15
C MET A 286 -27.67 -12.67 6.52
N PHE A 287 -26.64 -11.88 6.19
CA PHE A 287 -25.24 -12.24 6.41
C PHE A 287 -24.62 -11.43 7.56
N LEU A 288 -23.90 -12.11 8.44
CA LEU A 288 -22.94 -11.50 9.35
C LEU A 288 -21.56 -11.56 8.70
N VAL A 289 -21.08 -10.41 8.24
CA VAL A 289 -19.75 -10.33 7.62
C VAL A 289 -18.70 -10.25 8.72
N ASP A 290 -17.78 -11.21 8.74
CA ASP A 290 -16.62 -11.27 9.62
C ASP A 290 -15.36 -10.78 8.89
N THR A 291 -14.71 -9.79 9.47
CA THR A 291 -13.50 -9.13 8.97
C THR A 291 -12.30 -9.37 9.88
N SER A 292 -12.42 -10.26 10.87
CA SER A 292 -11.39 -10.52 11.88
C SER A 292 -10.08 -11.02 11.25
N THR A 293 -10.16 -11.97 10.32
CA THR A 293 -8.99 -12.53 9.63
C THR A 293 -8.30 -11.50 8.75
N MET A 294 -9.07 -10.79 7.91
CA MET A 294 -8.55 -9.64 7.14
C MET A 294 -7.84 -8.63 8.04
N ARG A 295 -8.45 -8.24 9.16
CA ARG A 295 -7.88 -7.26 10.09
C ARG A 295 -6.57 -7.74 10.71
N ASN A 296 -6.48 -9.01 11.08
CA ASN A 296 -5.26 -9.60 11.62
C ASN A 296 -4.10 -9.60 10.61
N HIS A 297 -4.38 -9.78 9.32
CA HIS A 297 -3.39 -9.66 8.25
C HIS A 297 -3.04 -8.20 7.90
N LEU A 298 -4.01 -7.29 8.00
CA LEU A 298 -3.83 -5.88 7.70
C LEU A 298 -2.98 -5.15 8.75
N LEU A 299 -3.20 -5.43 10.04
CA LEU A 299 -2.55 -4.75 11.17
C LEU A 299 -1.00 -4.69 11.09
N PRO A 300 -0.28 -5.78 10.76
CA PRO A 300 1.18 -5.73 10.67
C PRO A 300 1.71 -4.92 9.47
N SER A 301 0.94 -4.74 8.39
CA SER A 301 1.44 -4.14 7.14
C SER A 301 1.87 -2.67 7.31
N PRO A 302 1.01 -1.73 7.77
CA PRO A 302 1.42 -0.35 7.99
C PRO A 302 2.50 -0.21 9.08
N ASN A 303 2.44 -1.04 10.13
CA ASN A 303 3.44 -1.03 11.20
C ASN A 303 4.83 -1.42 10.68
N ARG A 304 4.92 -2.42 9.79
CA ARG A 304 6.17 -2.79 9.11
C ARG A 304 6.76 -1.59 8.36
N CYS A 305 5.95 -0.86 7.61
CA CYS A 305 6.41 0.32 6.86
C CYS A 305 6.92 1.43 7.80
N LEU A 306 6.24 1.66 8.93
CA LEU A 306 6.68 2.59 9.95
C LEU A 306 8.00 2.16 10.61
N GLU A 307 8.16 0.87 10.94
CA GLU A 307 9.40 0.33 11.49
C GLU A 307 10.59 0.53 10.54
N LEU A 308 10.38 0.28 9.24
CA LEU A 308 11.39 0.54 8.21
C LEU A 308 11.79 2.03 8.19
N LEU A 309 10.82 2.94 8.18
CA LEU A 309 11.08 4.39 8.22
C LEU A 309 11.82 4.79 9.51
N HIS A 310 11.39 4.28 10.67
CA HIS A 310 12.04 4.54 11.95
C HIS A 310 13.45 3.96 12.06
N SER A 311 13.80 2.94 11.28
CA SER A 311 15.15 2.39 11.24
C SER A 311 16.10 3.22 10.34
N ILE A 312 15.61 3.75 9.22
CA ILE A 312 16.42 4.45 8.21
C ILE A 312 16.62 5.91 8.60
N LEU A 313 15.56 6.60 9.03
CA LEU A 313 15.58 8.04 9.29
C LEU A 313 16.64 8.46 10.32
N PRO A 314 16.85 7.76 11.45
CA PRO A 314 17.91 8.12 12.39
C PRO A 314 19.32 7.96 11.82
N VAL A 315 19.54 6.94 10.97
CA VAL A 315 20.84 6.69 10.33
C VAL A 315 21.15 7.79 9.34
N ASP A 316 20.21 8.14 8.48
CA ASP A 316 20.37 9.22 7.51
C ASP A 316 20.54 10.57 8.21
N ALA A 317 19.72 10.85 9.23
CA ALA A 317 19.85 12.07 10.02
C ALA A 317 21.23 12.16 10.69
N ARG A 318 21.76 11.04 11.18
CA ARG A 318 23.10 10.99 11.76
C ARG A 318 24.17 11.30 10.73
N VAL A 319 24.11 10.69 9.55
CA VAL A 319 25.05 10.94 8.44
C VAL A 319 25.02 12.42 8.02
N GLU A 320 23.84 13.00 7.89
CA GLU A 320 23.67 14.41 7.52
C GLU A 320 24.23 15.35 8.59
N VAL A 321 23.95 15.06 9.87
CA VAL A 321 24.50 15.83 11.00
C VAL A 321 26.02 15.71 11.05
N ASP A 322 26.58 14.51 10.91
CA ASP A 322 28.03 14.29 10.93
C ASP A 322 28.69 15.02 9.74
N ARG A 323 28.08 15.03 8.55
CA ARG A 323 28.56 15.81 7.39
C ARG A 323 28.59 17.31 7.69
N ILE A 324 27.49 17.86 8.23
CA ILE A 324 27.40 19.28 8.58
C ILE A 324 28.42 19.63 9.67
N VAL A 325 28.60 18.77 10.67
CA VAL A 325 29.60 18.96 11.74
C VAL A 325 31.01 18.97 11.16
N GLN A 326 31.34 18.04 10.27
CA GLN A 326 32.66 17.99 9.62
C GLN A 326 32.91 19.25 8.78
N GLU A 327 31.96 19.63 7.91
CA GLU A 327 32.04 20.86 7.10
C GLU A 327 32.26 22.10 7.99
N THR A 328 31.59 22.12 9.14
CA THR A 328 31.70 23.22 10.10
C THR A 328 33.05 23.25 10.84
N GLN A 329 33.57 22.09 11.24
CA GLN A 329 34.89 21.99 11.87
C GLN A 329 36.01 22.38 10.90
N GLU A 330 35.92 21.94 9.64
CA GLU A 330 36.85 22.33 8.58
C GLU A 330 36.80 23.84 8.33
N ALA A 331 35.61 24.44 8.37
CA ALA A 331 35.44 25.87 8.28
C ALA A 331 36.06 26.62 9.47
N GLU A 332 35.76 26.20 10.70
CA GLU A 332 36.32 26.82 11.91
C GLU A 332 37.85 26.75 11.92
N TYR A 333 38.42 25.58 11.55
CA TYR A 333 39.87 25.43 11.41
C TYR A 333 40.43 26.41 10.38
N THR A 334 39.85 26.45 9.17
CA THR A 334 40.31 27.33 8.07
C THR A 334 40.21 28.81 8.44
N LEU A 335 39.18 29.20 9.19
CA LEU A 335 38.99 30.57 9.68
C LEU A 335 39.96 30.94 10.82
N SER A 336 40.36 29.97 11.63
CA SER A 336 41.32 30.18 12.73
C SER A 336 42.78 30.33 12.27
N LEU A 337 43.09 29.88 11.05
CA LEU A 337 44.43 29.99 10.49
C LEU A 337 44.76 31.46 10.19
N THR A 338 45.85 31.95 10.76
CA THR A 338 46.43 33.25 10.42
C THR A 338 47.22 33.12 9.11
N PRO A 339 46.83 33.79 8.02
CA PRO A 339 47.54 33.69 6.75
C PRO A 339 48.93 34.35 6.86
N GLY A 340 49.97 33.68 6.36
CA GLY A 340 51.36 34.16 6.45
C GLY A 340 51.95 34.60 5.12
N SER A 341 51.56 33.93 4.02
CA SER A 341 52.01 34.25 2.66
C SER A 341 50.88 34.83 1.82
N THR A 342 51.24 35.53 0.74
CA THR A 342 50.29 36.06 -0.25
C THR A 342 49.33 34.98 -0.76
N VAL A 343 49.80 33.74 -0.96
CA VAL A 343 48.98 32.60 -1.40
C VAL A 343 47.95 32.20 -0.33
N ASP A 344 48.32 32.24 0.94
CA ASP A 344 47.43 31.86 2.05
C ASP A 344 46.30 32.87 2.21
N TYR A 345 46.60 34.17 2.04
CA TYR A 345 45.59 35.22 2.04
C TYR A 345 44.57 35.03 0.91
N VAL A 346 45.04 34.67 -0.29
CA VAL A 346 44.16 34.40 -1.44
C VAL A 346 43.20 33.26 -1.15
N LYS A 347 43.72 32.11 -0.67
CA LYS A 347 42.91 30.95 -0.31
C LYS A 347 41.90 31.24 0.80
N HIS A 348 42.31 31.99 1.81
CA HIS A 348 41.44 32.36 2.93
C HIS A 348 40.31 33.31 2.48
N LEU A 349 40.60 34.28 1.61
CA LEU A 349 39.59 35.19 1.06
C LEU A 349 38.61 34.48 0.10
N GLU A 350 39.10 33.55 -0.73
CA GLU A 350 38.23 32.70 -1.56
C GLU A 350 37.28 31.85 -0.70
N PHE A 351 37.80 31.27 0.37
CA PHE A 351 37.02 30.49 1.33
C PHE A 351 35.92 31.33 2.01
N LEU A 352 36.23 32.56 2.41
CA LEU A 352 35.25 33.48 3.01
C LEU A 352 34.08 33.79 2.06
N VAL A 353 34.35 33.98 0.77
CA VAL A 353 33.29 34.19 -0.24
C VAL A 353 32.44 32.94 -0.42
N HIS A 354 33.07 31.76 -0.46
CA HIS A 354 32.38 30.48 -0.59
C HIS A 354 31.45 30.22 0.61
N ILE A 355 31.91 30.44 1.84
CA ILE A 355 31.09 30.19 3.04
C ILE A 355 29.99 31.26 3.23
N GLN A 356 30.19 32.49 2.75
CA GLN A 356 29.17 33.54 2.81
C GLN A 356 27.99 33.29 1.85
N THR A 357 28.26 32.72 0.67
CA THR A 357 27.22 32.41 -0.33
C THR A 357 26.41 31.16 0.03
N ARG A 358 27.02 30.23 0.77
CA ARG A 358 26.38 29.03 1.28
C ARG A 358 25.62 29.39 2.55
N THR A 359 24.29 29.44 2.47
CA THR A 359 23.44 29.70 3.64
C THR A 359 23.59 28.55 4.65
N MET A 360 24.56 28.64 5.57
CA MET A 360 24.68 27.66 6.65
C MET A 360 23.51 27.82 7.61
N VAL A 361 22.96 26.67 8.02
CA VAL A 361 21.83 26.62 8.94
C VAL A 361 22.23 27.26 10.28
N PRO A 362 21.35 28.07 10.90
CA PRO A 362 21.62 28.74 12.19
C PRO A 362 21.97 27.82 13.37
N SER A 363 21.84 26.50 13.21
CA SER A 363 22.01 25.49 14.26
C SER A 363 23.45 25.22 14.72
N ILE A 364 24.45 25.92 14.17
CA ILE A 364 25.80 25.96 14.74
C ILE A 364 26.18 27.40 15.05
N GLU A 365 25.54 27.97 16.08
CA GLU A 365 25.78 29.35 16.54
C GLU A 365 27.27 29.65 16.74
N ARG A 366 28.07 28.68 17.20
CA ARG A 366 29.54 28.84 17.33
C ARG A 366 30.23 29.12 16.00
N ALA A 367 29.88 28.38 14.96
CA ALA A 367 30.45 28.56 13.63
C ALA A 367 29.95 29.84 12.98
N LYS A 368 28.67 30.16 13.17
CA LYS A 368 28.12 31.46 12.76
C LYS A 368 28.88 32.61 13.40
N ASN A 369 29.15 32.56 14.71
CA ASN A 369 29.93 33.59 15.40
C ASN A 369 31.37 33.68 14.90
N SER A 370 32.02 32.54 14.60
CA SER A 370 33.36 32.52 14.01
C SER A 370 33.37 33.13 12.60
N ILE A 371 32.37 32.80 11.78
CA ILE A 371 32.20 33.37 10.43
C ILE A 371 31.93 34.88 10.52
N ASP A 372 31.01 35.31 11.39
CA ASP A 372 30.68 36.73 11.59
C ASP A 372 31.91 37.53 12.05
N LYS A 373 32.73 36.95 12.95
CA LYS A 373 34.01 37.54 13.37
C LYS A 373 35.00 37.66 12.22
N SER A 374 35.24 36.58 11.46
CA SER A 374 36.18 36.60 10.33
C SER A 374 35.70 37.52 9.19
N LEU A 375 34.38 37.66 9.00
CA LEU A 375 33.79 38.62 8.07
C LEU A 375 33.99 40.07 8.55
N ALA A 376 33.93 40.33 9.85
CA ALA A 376 34.23 41.66 10.41
C ALA A 376 35.73 42.02 10.27
N GLU A 377 36.62 41.04 10.41
CA GLU A 377 38.07 41.21 10.25
C GLU A 377 38.54 41.16 8.78
N ARG A 378 37.62 40.91 7.85
CA ARG A 378 37.91 40.74 6.41
C ARG A 378 38.69 41.91 5.83
N ASP A 379 38.31 43.14 6.16
CA ASP A 379 38.96 44.33 5.59
C ASP A 379 40.42 44.46 6.05
N VAL A 380 40.72 44.03 7.28
CA VAL A 380 42.09 43.95 7.81
C VAL A 380 42.88 42.85 7.10
N CYS A 381 42.26 41.69 6.85
CA CYS A 381 42.87 40.59 6.09
C CYS A 381 43.20 41.01 4.64
N VAL A 382 42.31 41.78 4.00
CA VAL A 382 42.54 42.37 2.68
C VAL A 382 43.72 43.35 2.70
N ASP A 383 43.86 44.16 3.74
CA ASP A 383 45.01 45.07 3.88
C ASP A 383 46.34 44.33 4.07
N MET A 384 46.35 43.27 4.88
CA MET A 384 47.54 42.42 5.05
C MET A 384 47.92 41.68 3.76
N PHE A 385 46.92 41.20 3.00
CA PHE A 385 47.12 40.63 1.66
C PHE A 385 47.84 41.61 0.74
N PHE A 386 47.36 42.86 0.62
CA PHE A 386 48.01 43.87 -0.21
C PHE A 386 49.43 44.19 0.26
N GLY A 387 49.66 44.28 1.57
CA GLY A 387 51.00 44.49 2.13
C GLY A 387 51.97 43.35 1.84
N SER A 388 51.48 42.11 1.81
CA SER A 388 52.26 40.91 1.44
C SER A 388 52.55 40.90 -0.06
N LEU A 389 51.53 41.08 -0.89
CA LEU A 389 51.65 41.14 -2.34
C LEU A 389 52.65 42.22 -2.78
N ASP A 390 52.65 43.37 -2.11
CA ASP A 390 53.59 44.45 -2.35
C ASP A 390 55.05 44.09 -2.08
N ARG A 391 55.27 43.33 -1.02
CA ARG A 391 56.61 42.85 -0.68
C ARG A 391 57.09 41.90 -1.76
N ASP A 392 56.23 40.98 -2.17
CA ASP A 392 56.51 40.00 -3.21
C ASP A 392 56.73 40.67 -4.59
N ILE A 393 56.00 41.75 -4.91
CA ILE A 393 56.20 42.54 -6.13
C ILE A 393 57.52 43.31 -6.06
N ARG A 394 57.87 43.91 -4.91
CA ARG A 394 59.17 44.60 -4.75
C ARG A 394 60.34 43.64 -4.92
N GLU A 395 60.24 42.44 -4.36
CA GLU A 395 61.23 41.38 -4.52
C GLU A 395 61.32 40.95 -5.99
N LEU A 396 60.18 40.72 -6.67
CA LEU A 396 60.15 40.42 -8.11
C LEU A 396 60.82 41.52 -8.94
N LEU A 397 60.60 42.80 -8.63
CA LEU A 397 61.23 43.93 -9.32
C LEU A 397 62.74 44.00 -9.06
N HIS A 398 63.17 43.64 -7.85
CA HIS A 398 64.59 43.55 -7.50
C HIS A 398 65.27 42.43 -8.30
N ASP A 399 64.71 41.23 -8.25
CA ASP A 399 65.19 40.06 -9.00
C ASP A 399 65.21 40.33 -10.52
N MET A 400 64.19 41.05 -11.03
CA MET A 400 64.15 41.48 -12.44
C MET A 400 65.29 42.44 -12.78
N LYS A 401 65.65 43.35 -11.87
CA LYS A 401 66.79 44.26 -12.07
C LYS A 401 68.11 43.51 -12.03
N GLU A 402 68.26 42.51 -11.15
CA GLU A 402 69.43 41.63 -11.10
C GLU A 402 69.55 40.79 -12.38
N ALA A 403 68.46 40.17 -12.83
CA ALA A 403 68.42 39.44 -14.10
C ALA A 403 68.79 40.35 -15.29
N LYS A 404 68.30 41.60 -15.31
CA LYS A 404 68.67 42.61 -16.32
C LYS A 404 70.16 42.98 -16.27
N GLN A 405 70.77 43.04 -15.08
CA GLN A 405 72.21 43.25 -14.93
C GLN A 405 73.02 42.03 -15.38
N ALA A 406 72.53 40.81 -15.10
CA ALA A 406 73.14 39.57 -15.55
C ALA A 406 73.15 39.42 -17.08
N ILE A 407 72.14 39.96 -17.78
CA ILE A 407 72.14 40.07 -19.25
C ILE A 407 73.28 40.97 -19.75
N ASN A 408 73.65 42.01 -19.00
CA ASN A 408 74.74 42.93 -19.33
C ASN A 408 76.12 42.44 -18.84
N ASN A 409 76.25 41.17 -18.48
CA ASN A 409 77.52 40.59 -18.02
C ASN A 409 78.60 40.67 -19.13
N PRO A 410 79.81 41.19 -18.86
CA PRO A 410 80.88 41.31 -19.85
C PRO A 410 81.22 40.00 -20.58
N VAL A 411 81.07 38.84 -19.92
CA VAL A 411 81.30 37.51 -20.53
C VAL A 411 80.31 37.22 -21.66
N LEU A 412 79.10 37.79 -21.62
CA LEU A 412 78.08 37.68 -22.67
C LEU A 412 78.28 38.72 -23.79
N LEU A 413 79.08 39.76 -23.56
CA LEU A 413 79.32 40.89 -24.47
C LEU A 413 80.69 40.81 -25.18
N ASP A 414 81.56 39.88 -24.79
CA ASP A 414 82.90 39.69 -25.34
C ASP A 414 82.90 38.72 -26.53
N ALA A 415 83.37 39.20 -27.69
CA ALA A 415 83.49 38.41 -28.92
C ALA A 415 84.52 37.27 -28.85
N THR A 416 85.38 37.27 -27.82
CA THR A 416 86.45 36.29 -27.62
C THR A 416 86.15 35.27 -26.50
N ALA A 417 84.98 35.36 -25.87
CA ALA A 417 84.57 34.50 -24.77
C ALA A 417 84.33 33.03 -25.19
N ASP A 418 84.62 32.08 -24.29
CA ASP A 418 84.45 30.65 -24.55
C ASP A 418 82.98 30.24 -24.71
N ARG A 419 82.69 29.47 -25.75
CA ARG A 419 81.31 29.12 -26.18
C ARG A 419 80.53 28.33 -25.12
N GLU A 420 81.19 27.48 -24.32
CA GLU A 420 80.51 26.70 -23.29
C GLU A 420 80.13 27.56 -22.08
N THR A 421 81.01 28.48 -21.68
CA THR A 421 80.73 29.43 -20.59
C THR A 421 79.57 30.38 -20.92
N VAL A 422 79.53 30.92 -22.14
CA VAL A 422 78.43 31.77 -22.62
C VAL A 422 77.09 31.00 -22.60
N ARG A 423 77.06 29.75 -23.07
CA ARG A 423 75.84 28.93 -23.08
C ARG A 423 75.32 28.64 -21.67
N LYS A 424 76.21 28.38 -20.70
CA LYS A 424 75.83 28.13 -19.31
C LYS A 424 75.21 29.37 -18.67
N GLU A 425 75.80 30.53 -18.88
CA GLU A 425 75.24 31.80 -18.38
C GLU A 425 73.91 32.16 -19.04
N LEU A 426 73.77 31.93 -20.35
CA LEU A 426 72.52 32.19 -21.07
C LEU A 426 71.37 31.27 -20.58
N ASN A 427 71.66 30.00 -20.30
CA ASN A 427 70.68 29.09 -19.72
C ASN A 427 70.27 29.50 -18.30
N ARG A 428 71.22 29.94 -17.47
CA ARG A 428 70.94 30.46 -16.12
C ARG A 428 70.02 31.69 -16.17
N VAL A 429 70.30 32.64 -17.07
CA VAL A 429 69.45 33.82 -17.28
C VAL A 429 68.08 33.43 -17.80
N LYS A 430 68.01 32.45 -18.72
CA LYS A 430 66.74 31.95 -19.26
C LYS A 430 65.84 31.35 -18.17
N GLU A 431 66.39 30.46 -17.34
CA GLU A 431 65.65 29.84 -16.22
C GLU A 431 65.17 30.89 -15.22
N SER A 432 66.00 31.90 -14.92
CA SER A 432 65.61 33.03 -14.07
C SER A 432 64.47 33.86 -14.67
N ILE A 433 64.50 34.15 -15.97
CA ILE A 433 63.41 34.88 -16.65
C ILE A 433 62.11 34.05 -16.66
N GLU A 434 62.19 32.74 -16.89
CA GLU A 434 61.02 31.85 -16.84
C GLU A 434 60.37 31.81 -15.45
N ASP A 435 61.16 31.75 -14.37
CA ASP A 435 60.64 31.82 -12.99
C ASP A 435 59.99 33.18 -12.69
N LEU A 436 60.65 34.28 -13.05
CA LEU A 436 60.10 35.64 -12.89
C LEU A 436 58.77 35.79 -13.64
N GLN A 437 58.68 35.23 -14.84
CA GLN A 437 57.46 35.28 -15.65
C GLN A 437 56.32 34.44 -15.04
N ASN A 438 56.63 33.28 -14.47
CA ASN A 438 55.65 32.46 -13.75
C ASN A 438 55.13 33.16 -12.48
N ARG A 439 56.01 33.78 -11.70
CA ARG A 439 55.63 34.59 -10.52
C ARG A 439 54.76 35.78 -10.91
N ALA A 440 55.15 36.53 -11.97
CA ALA A 440 54.36 37.64 -12.49
C ALA A 440 52.96 37.21 -12.97
N ASN A 441 52.87 36.09 -13.67
CA ASN A 441 51.59 35.52 -14.11
C ASN A 441 50.71 35.12 -12.92
N THR A 442 51.30 34.57 -11.87
CA THR A 442 50.59 34.18 -10.64
C THR A 442 49.97 35.40 -9.96
N TYR A 443 50.72 36.50 -9.79
CA TYR A 443 50.20 37.74 -9.21
C TYR A 443 49.13 38.38 -10.10
N ARG A 444 49.28 38.29 -11.42
CA ARG A 444 48.25 38.73 -12.38
C ARG A 444 46.97 37.89 -12.28
N ASN A 445 47.08 36.60 -11.96
CA ASN A 445 45.93 35.73 -11.76
C ASN A 445 45.21 36.08 -10.46
N TYR A 446 45.90 36.39 -9.36
CA TYR A 446 45.27 36.94 -8.16
C TYR A 446 44.46 38.21 -8.49
N HIS A 447 45.02 39.08 -9.35
CA HIS A 447 44.28 40.24 -9.82
C HIS A 447 42.99 39.91 -10.58
N LYS A 448 42.97 38.82 -11.34
CA LYS A 448 41.76 38.37 -12.05
C LYS A 448 40.75 37.72 -11.11
N THR A 449 41.18 36.86 -10.18
CA THR A 449 40.28 36.09 -9.32
C THR A 449 39.43 36.99 -8.42
N PHE A 450 40.00 38.09 -7.92
CA PHE A 450 39.26 39.03 -7.06
C PHE A 450 38.49 40.13 -7.80
N LYS A 451 38.43 40.12 -9.15
CA LYS A 451 37.54 41.00 -9.95
C LYS A 451 36.04 40.77 -9.72
N VAL A 452 35.66 39.76 -8.95
CA VAL A 452 34.25 39.48 -8.63
C VAL A 452 33.81 40.20 -7.35
N SER A 453 34.75 40.61 -6.49
CA SER A 453 34.47 41.40 -5.28
C SER A 453 34.76 42.89 -5.53
N LEU A 454 33.70 43.68 -5.72
CA LEU A 454 33.76 45.12 -6.06
C LEU A 454 34.71 45.91 -5.14
N PHE A 455 34.74 45.59 -3.84
CA PHE A 455 35.60 46.23 -2.85
C PHE A 455 37.10 45.93 -3.06
N ILE A 456 37.47 44.67 -3.33
CA ILE A 456 38.85 44.26 -3.57
C ILE A 456 39.32 44.78 -4.94
N GLN A 457 38.40 44.87 -5.91
CA GLN A 457 38.66 45.39 -7.25
C GLN A 457 39.01 46.89 -7.25
N ILE A 458 38.33 47.72 -6.46
CA ILE A 458 38.64 49.16 -6.34
C ILE A 458 40.06 49.38 -5.80
N ARG A 459 40.46 48.67 -4.74
CA ARG A 459 41.82 48.77 -4.19
C ARG A 459 42.87 48.25 -5.16
N MET A 460 42.62 47.14 -5.86
CA MET A 460 43.55 46.61 -6.86
C MET A 460 43.73 47.49 -8.10
N SER A 461 42.69 48.18 -8.54
CA SER A 461 42.77 49.10 -9.68
C SER A 461 43.49 50.41 -9.35
N ALA A 462 43.53 50.80 -8.06
CA ALA A 462 44.39 51.88 -7.58
C ALA A 462 45.88 51.47 -7.45
N TYR A 463 46.14 50.16 -7.27
CA TYR A 463 47.46 49.63 -6.94
C TYR A 463 48.34 49.27 -8.15
N ILE A 464 47.74 48.89 -9.26
CA ILE A 464 48.45 48.56 -10.51
C ILE A 464 48.04 49.59 -11.57
N PRO A 465 48.76 50.73 -11.70
CA PRO A 465 48.62 51.58 -12.86
C PRO A 465 48.99 50.77 -14.11
N ALA A 466 48.22 50.91 -15.18
CA ALA A 466 48.47 50.23 -16.46
C ALA A 466 49.91 50.40 -16.96
N ASP A 467 50.57 51.50 -16.57
CA ASP A 467 51.93 51.87 -16.96
C ASP A 467 53.04 50.99 -16.35
N ASN A 468 52.79 50.33 -15.19
CA ASN A 468 53.79 49.42 -14.60
C ASN A 468 53.75 48.00 -15.21
N MET A 469 52.69 47.65 -15.96
CA MET A 469 52.61 46.36 -16.65
C MET A 469 53.43 46.29 -17.94
N GLU A 470 53.82 47.42 -18.54
CA GLU A 470 54.69 47.43 -19.72
C GLU A 470 56.14 47.00 -19.40
N PHE A 471 56.57 47.12 -18.14
CA PHE A 471 57.91 46.71 -17.72
C PHE A 471 58.09 45.19 -17.57
N ILE A 472 56.99 44.42 -17.57
CA ILE A 472 57.01 42.94 -17.47
C ILE A 472 56.73 42.29 -18.83
N VAL A 473 57.11 42.97 -19.91
CA VAL A 473 57.28 42.36 -21.23
C VAL A 473 58.77 42.32 -21.51
N LEU A 474 59.47 41.31 -20.99
CA LEU A 474 60.73 40.88 -21.59
C LEU A 474 60.38 40.17 -22.91
N SER A 475 59.95 40.96 -23.89
CA SER A 475 59.90 40.50 -25.27
C SER A 475 61.36 40.26 -25.70
N PRO A 476 61.71 39.09 -26.26
CA PRO A 476 63.07 38.79 -26.73
C PRO A 476 63.62 39.79 -27.77
N SER A 477 62.77 40.69 -28.27
CA SER A 477 63.03 41.68 -29.31
C SER A 477 63.64 43.00 -28.83
N SER A 478 63.88 43.20 -27.53
CA SER A 478 64.54 44.42 -27.00
C SER A 478 66.03 44.26 -26.65
N LEU A 479 66.64 43.10 -26.94
CA LEU A 479 68.09 42.99 -27.01
C LEU A 479 68.58 43.80 -28.21
N PRO A 480 69.53 44.75 -28.07
CA PRO A 480 70.17 45.35 -29.23
C PRO A 480 70.84 44.22 -30.01
N CYS A 481 70.29 43.92 -31.19
CA CYS A 481 70.92 43.12 -32.23
C CYS A 481 72.20 43.82 -32.72
N THR A 482 73.23 43.89 -31.89
CA THR A 482 74.60 44.12 -32.34
C THR A 482 75.12 42.78 -32.83
N ARG A 483 75.16 42.66 -34.16
CA ARG A 483 75.77 41.57 -34.93
C ARG A 483 77.02 40.99 -34.25
N PHE A 484 76.92 39.81 -33.65
CA PHE A 484 78.06 38.91 -33.57
C PHE A 484 78.10 38.11 -34.86
N LYS A 485 79.06 38.46 -35.74
CA LYS A 485 79.51 37.54 -36.79
C LYS A 485 80.20 36.37 -36.08
N ILE A 486 79.83 35.17 -36.48
CA ILE A 486 80.40 33.89 -36.05
C ILE A 486 81.94 33.94 -36.12
#